data_AF-A0A926X7H5-F1
#
_entry.id   AF-A0A926X7H5-F1
#
_cell.length_a   1.000
_cell.length_b   1.000
_cell.length_c   1.000
_cell.angle_alpha   90.00
_cell.angle_beta   90.00
_cell.angle_gamma   90.00
#
_symmetry.space_group_name_H-M   'P 1'
#
loop_
_entity.id
_entity.type
_entity.pdbx_description
1 polymer ?
#
loop_
_entity_poly.entity_id
_entity_poly.type
_entity_poly.pdbx_seq_one_letter_code
_entity_poly.pdbx_strand_id
1 'polypeptide(L)' 'MAKKKKTELRLYITPNLDRLLKTLSGLSDQTVSSIVEDTLRASLPNQYKDLMDTHNLGKLLEDEE' A
#
# COMPACT_ATOMS: atom_id res chain seq x y z
N MET A 1 0.75 22.00 -13.81
CA MET A 1 0.45 21.41 -12.49
C MET A 1 1.58 20.46 -12.14
N ALA A 2 2.27 20.64 -11.02
CA ALA A 2 3.37 19.76 -10.63
C ALA A 2 2.80 18.40 -10.21
N LYS A 3 3.25 17.30 -10.84
CA LYS A 3 2.91 15.93 -10.42
C LYS A 3 3.23 15.80 -8.93
N LYS A 4 2.21 15.68 -8.08
CA LYS A 4 2.40 15.43 -6.65
C LYS A 4 3.20 14.14 -6.50
N LYS A 5 4.27 14.20 -5.71
CA LYS A 5 5.16 13.06 -5.48
C LYS A 5 4.38 12.01 -4.67
N LYS A 6 4.29 10.77 -5.16
CA LYS A 6 3.67 9.68 -4.41
C LYS A 6 4.41 9.50 -3.08
N THR A 7 3.65 9.33 -1.99
CA THR A 7 4.20 9.10 -0.66
C THR A 7 4.88 7.73 -0.65
N GLU A 8 6.16 7.70 -0.27
CA GLU A 8 6.96 6.48 -0.22
C GLU A 8 7.02 5.94 1.22
N LEU A 9 6.75 4.65 1.40
CA LEU A 9 6.84 3.97 2.69
C LEU A 9 8.04 3.04 2.71
N ARG A 10 8.86 3.12 3.78
CA ARG A 10 9.94 2.16 4.03
C ARG A 10 9.44 1.07 4.97
N LEU A 11 9.44 -0.17 4.48
CA LEU A 11 9.02 -1.34 5.24
C LEU A 11 10.24 -2.17 5.60
N TYR A 12 10.36 -2.51 6.88
CA TYR A 12 11.37 -3.41 7.39
C TYR A 12 10.71 -4.76 7.69
N ILE A 13 11.09 -5.77 6.91
CA ILE A 13 10.52 -7.11 7.00
C ILE A 13 11.61 -8.15 7.28
N THR A 14 11.20 -9.29 7.82
CA THR A 14 12.13 -10.41 8.05
C THR A 14 12.63 -11.00 6.72
N PRO A 15 13.85 -11.57 6.67
CA PRO A 15 14.42 -12.10 5.43
C PRO A 15 13.59 -13.23 4.78
N ASN A 16 12.90 -14.04 5.60
CA ASN A 16 12.06 -15.11 5.09
C ASN A 16 10.81 -14.56 4.37
N LEU A 17 10.24 -13.48 4.89
CA LEU A 17 9.10 -12.81 4.27
C LEU A 17 9.51 -12.11 2.96
N ASP A 18 10.69 -11.50 2.91
CA ASP A 18 11.23 -10.90 1.67
C ASP A 18 11.37 -11.95 0.55
N ARG A 19 11.91 -13.14 0.87
CA ARG A 19 12.00 -14.24 -0.10
C ARG A 19 10.64 -14.66 -0.62
N LEU A 20 9.67 -14.84 0.27
CA LEU A 20 8.31 -15.21 -0.09
C LEU A 20 7.66 -14.17 -1.03
N LEU A 21 7.77 -12.88 -0.70
CA LEU A 21 7.21 -11.80 -1.52
C LEU A 21 7.84 -11.76 -2.92
N LYS A 22 9.15 -12.00 -3.04
CA LYS A 22 9.85 -12.09 -4.33
C LYS A 22 9.39 -13.30 -5.15
N THR A 23 9.19 -14.45 -4.51
CA THR A 23 8.66 -15.64 -5.19
C THR A 23 7.24 -15.39 -5.69
N LEU A 24 6.37 -14.81 -4.87
CA LEU A 24 5.00 -14.48 -5.26
C LEU A 24 4.99 -13.47 -6.42
N SER A 25 5.82 -12.43 -6.35
CA SER A 25 6.00 -11.45 -7.41
C SER A 25 6.37 -12.09 -8.74
N GLY A 26 7.29 -13.07 -8.74
CA GLY A 26 7.67 -13.79 -9.95
C GLY A 26 6.58 -14.73 -10.50
N LEU A 27 5.66 -15.20 -9.66
CA LEU A 27 4.57 -16.09 -10.06
C LEU A 27 3.34 -15.32 -10.57
N SER A 28 3.04 -14.16 -9.99
CA SER A 28 1.85 -13.36 -10.32
C SER A 28 2.11 -12.26 -11.36
N ASP A 29 3.36 -12.08 -11.80
CA ASP A 29 3.80 -10.96 -12.65
C ASP A 29 3.45 -9.58 -12.06
N GLN A 30 3.35 -9.51 -10.73
CA GLN A 30 3.09 -8.29 -9.97
C GLN A 30 4.36 -7.83 -9.27
N THR A 31 4.46 -6.53 -9.01
CA THR A 31 5.55 -6.00 -8.18
C THR A 31 5.34 -6.32 -6.71
N VAL A 32 6.44 -6.47 -5.96
CA VAL A 32 6.39 -6.62 -4.49
C VAL A 32 5.60 -5.50 -3.83
N SER A 33 5.75 -4.26 -4.32
CA SER A 33 4.98 -3.11 -3.84
C SER A 33 3.48 -3.27 -4.02
N SER A 34 3.02 -3.79 -5.16
CA SER A 34 1.59 -4.00 -5.44
C SER A 34 1.01 -5.05 -4.49
N ILE A 35 1.70 -6.19 -4.34
CA ILE A 35 1.27 -7.28 -3.45
C ILE A 35 1.13 -6.77 -2.01
N VAL A 36 2.12 -6.00 -1.55
CA VAL A 36 2.10 -5.43 -0.20
C VAL A 36 0.98 -4.40 -0.05
N GLU A 37 0.78 -3.53 -1.04
CA GLU A 37 -0.31 -2.55 -1.03
C GLU A 37 -1.68 -3.23 -0.93
N ASP A 38 -1.95 -4.21 -1.80
CA ASP A 38 -3.21 -4.95 -1.84
C ASP A 38 -3.48 -5.66 -0.51
N THR A 39 -2.44 -6.31 0.04
CA THR A 39 -2.53 -7.00 1.33
C THR A 39 -2.81 -6.03 2.46
N LEU A 40 -2.11 -4.90 2.51
CA LEU A 40 -2.33 -3.86 3.53
C LEU A 40 -3.75 -3.29 3.41
N ARG A 41 -4.20 -2.98 2.18
CA ARG A 41 -5.54 -2.46 1.89
C ARG A 41 -6.64 -3.44 2.30
N ALA A 42 -6.46 -4.73 2.05
CA ALA A 42 -7.40 -5.78 2.46
C ALA A 42 -7.38 -6.03 3.98
N SER A 43 -6.22 -5.86 4.62
CA SER A 43 -6.04 -6.10 6.06
C SER A 43 -6.45 -4.94 6.96
N LEU A 44 -6.53 -3.71 6.42
CA LEU A 44 -6.97 -2.55 7.17
C LEU A 44 -8.44 -2.76 7.58
N PRO A 45 -8.75 -3.00 8.86
CA PRO A 45 -10.13 -3.15 9.29
C PRO A 45 -10.91 -1.88 8.97
N ASN A 46 -12.21 -2.02 8.74
CA ASN A 46 -13.18 -0.92 8.62
C ASN A 46 -13.10 0.13 9.76
N GLN A 47 -12.39 -0.19 10.85
CA GLN A 47 -12.11 0.69 11.99
C GLN A 47 -11.18 1.86 11.65
N TYR A 48 -10.32 1.73 10.63
CA TYR A 48 -9.49 2.84 10.15
C TYR A 48 -10.23 3.76 9.17
N LYS A 49 -11.47 3.43 8.80
CA LYS A 49 -12.33 4.30 7.99
C LYS A 49 -12.61 5.61 8.74
N ASP A 50 -12.95 5.51 10.02
CA ASP A 50 -13.12 6.68 10.90
C ASP A 50 -11.81 7.47 11.05
N LEU A 51 -10.64 6.80 11.11
CA LEU A 51 -9.34 7.48 11.19
C LEU A 51 -9.00 8.20 9.87
N MET A 52 -9.33 7.61 8.71
CA MET A 52 -9.18 8.23 7.40
C MET A 52 -10.12 9.42 7.21
N ASP A 53 -11.36 9.34 7.69
CA ASP A 53 -12.33 10.44 7.67
C ASP A 53 -11.90 11.56 8.65
N THR A 54 -11.48 11.21 9.86
CA THR A 54 -11.04 12.17 10.90
C THR A 54 -9.79 12.95 10.47
N HIS A 55 -8.87 12.30 9.73
CA HIS A 55 -7.66 12.94 9.21
C HIS A 55 -7.80 13.46 7.76
N ASN A 56 -9.01 13.50 7.18
CA ASN A 56 -9.26 13.93 5.79
C ASN A 56 -8.39 13.20 4.76
N LEU A 57 -7.98 11.96 5.03
CA LEU A 57 -7.16 11.16 4.11
C LEU A 57 -7.96 10.71 2.88
N GLY A 58 -9.29 10.76 2.93
CA GLY A 58 -10.16 10.57 1.76
C GLY A 58 -9.91 11.59 0.63
N LYS A 59 -9.54 12.84 0.97
CA LYS A 59 -9.20 13.88 -0.02
C LYS A 59 -7.90 13.61 -0.77
N LEU A 60 -7.04 12.72 -0.25
CA LEU A 60 -5.83 12.30 -0.96
C LEU A 60 -6.13 11.29 -2.08
N LEU A 61 -7.29 10.60 -2.01
CA LEU A 61 -7.71 9.62 -3.00
C LEU A 61 -8.54 10.28 -4.13
N GLU A 62 -9.30 11.33 -3.83
CA GLU A 62 -10.07 12.11 -4.84
C GLU A 62 -9.18 12.94 -5.78
N ASP A 63 -7.95 13.27 -5.36
CA ASP A 63 -6.98 14.02 -6.17
C ASP A 63 -6.25 13.14 -7.23
N GLU A 64 -6.53 11.82 -7.30
CA GLU A 64 -5.97 10.89 -8.30
C GLU A 64 -6.92 10.57 -9.48
N GLU A 65 -8.17 11.09 -9.51
CA GLU A 65 -9.04 11.13 -10.71
C GLU A 65 -8.88 12.41 -11.53
#